data_AF-A0A2Z6UKV6-F1
#
_entry.id   AF-A0A2Z6UKV6-F1
#
_cell.length_a   1.000
_cell.length_b   1.000
_cell.length_c   1.000
_cell.angle_alpha   90.00
_cell.angle_beta   90.00
_cell.angle_gamma   90.00
#
_symmetry.space_group_name_H-M   'P 1'
#
loop_
_entity.id
_entity.type
_entity.pdbx_description
1 polymer ?
#
loop_
_entity_poly.entity_id
_entity_poly.type
_entity_poly.pdbx_seq_one_letter_code
_entity_poly.pdbx_strand_id
1 'polypeptide(L)'
;MVDIGVAVVAGMLIIPAMYVALQNGVEIFTASGALIQGDSLIFNVLPALFDKIEIVGPLVATAFFALMVIAALTSSISMLEVPVAYLVDSKGFKRNKATIVLMCLVLISSGVIVFNFEALFGLVITATTQYSQPILGLFLCLFAGWVWRRDQILSELKQGDAEIEQSVFWKIWPWYIKFVCPLVIVFMFYRSIA
;
A
#
# COMPACT_ATOMS: atom_id res chain seq x y z
N MET A 1 -5.60 11.80 8.32
CA MET A 1 -5.32 13.22 7.96
C MET A 1 -3.86 13.41 7.56
N VAL A 2 -2.89 13.00 8.39
CA VAL A 2 -1.46 13.08 8.04
C VAL A 2 -1.13 12.32 6.76
N ASP A 3 -1.64 11.10 6.60
CA ASP A 3 -1.42 10.26 5.41
C ASP A 3 -1.85 10.94 4.09
N ILE A 4 -3.11 11.43 4.04
CA ILE A 4 -3.62 12.19 2.89
C ILE A 4 -2.80 13.46 2.64
N GLY A 5 -2.42 14.19 3.70
CA GLY A 5 -1.58 15.38 3.58
C GLY A 5 -0.21 15.08 2.96
N VAL A 6 0.44 14.02 3.42
CA VAL A 6 1.73 13.56 2.86
C VAL A 6 1.56 13.14 1.40
N ALA A 7 0.50 12.40 1.06
CA ALA A 7 0.24 11.99 -0.32
C ALA A 7 0.04 13.19 -1.27
N VAL A 8 -0.69 14.22 -0.83
CA VAL A 8 -0.89 15.45 -1.62
C VAL A 8 0.42 16.21 -1.81
N VAL A 9 1.22 16.37 -0.75
CA VAL A 9 2.53 17.03 -0.83
C VAL A 9 3.49 16.25 -1.73
N ALA A 10 3.51 14.92 -1.61
CA ALA A 10 4.31 14.06 -2.49
C ALA A 10 3.89 14.21 -3.96
N GLY A 11 2.58 14.24 -4.25
CA GLY A 11 2.07 14.49 -5.60
C GLY A 11 2.48 15.86 -6.16
N MET A 12 2.38 16.91 -5.34
CA MET A 12 2.82 18.27 -5.72
C MET A 12 4.33 18.38 -5.94
N LEU A 13 5.15 17.52 -5.34
CA LEU A 13 6.59 17.46 -5.58
C LEU A 13 6.97 16.60 -6.80
N ILE A 14 6.36 15.43 -6.92
CA ILE A 14 6.72 14.43 -7.94
C ILE A 14 6.25 14.86 -9.33
N ILE A 15 5.03 15.40 -9.47
CA ILE A 15 4.49 15.75 -10.79
C ILE A 15 5.36 16.81 -11.49
N PRO A 16 5.73 17.95 -10.88
CA PRO A 16 6.63 18.91 -11.51
C PRO A 16 8.00 18.31 -11.86
N ALA A 17 8.55 17.47 -10.98
CA ALA A 17 9.83 16.79 -11.21
C ALA A 17 9.77 15.88 -12.46
N MET A 18 8.66 15.18 -12.67
CA MET A 18 8.44 14.37 -13.89
C MET A 18 8.40 15.24 -15.15
N TYR A 19 7.72 16.39 -15.14
CA TYR A 19 7.68 17.28 -16.30
C TYR A 19 9.05 17.91 -16.61
N VAL A 20 9.88 18.15 -15.59
CA VAL A 20 11.29 18.51 -15.80
C VAL A 20 12.06 17.35 -16.42
N ALA A 21 11.83 16.11 -15.99
CA ALA A 21 12.44 14.92 -16.61
C ALA A 21 12.08 14.82 -18.10
N LEU A 22 10.81 15.09 -18.46
CA LEU A 22 10.34 15.09 -19.84
C LEU A 22 11.07 16.10 -20.73
N GLN A 23 11.31 17.32 -20.23
CA GLN A 23 12.09 18.32 -20.97
C GLN A 23 13.54 17.91 -21.18
N ASN A 24 14.06 17.02 -20.32
CA ASN A 24 15.41 16.46 -20.42
C ASN A 24 15.47 15.14 -21.21
N GLY A 25 14.39 14.77 -21.91
CA GLY A 25 14.32 13.62 -22.81
C GLY A 25 13.96 12.30 -22.14
N VAL A 26 13.44 12.32 -20.91
CA VAL A 26 12.93 11.11 -20.22
C VAL A 26 11.46 10.91 -20.58
N GLU A 27 11.11 9.73 -21.11
CA GLU A 27 9.71 9.39 -21.35
C GLU A 27 8.96 9.22 -20.02
N ILE A 28 7.94 10.05 -19.81
CA ILE A 28 7.08 9.99 -18.59
C ILE A 28 5.68 9.47 -18.89
N PHE A 29 5.36 9.19 -20.15
CA PHE A 29 4.08 8.69 -20.60
C PHE A 29 4.21 7.25 -21.12
N THR A 30 3.24 6.41 -20.81
CA THR A 30 3.10 5.08 -21.40
C THR A 30 2.65 5.18 -22.86
N ALA A 31 2.73 4.07 -23.61
CA ALA A 31 2.22 3.99 -24.98
C ALA A 31 0.73 4.35 -25.14
N SER A 32 -0.04 4.30 -24.04
CA SER A 32 -1.45 4.69 -23.94
C SER A 32 -1.67 6.18 -23.59
N GLY A 33 -0.62 6.97 -23.44
CA GLY A 33 -0.68 8.40 -23.09
C GLY A 33 -0.97 8.68 -21.61
N ALA A 34 -0.93 7.67 -20.75
CA ALA A 34 -1.04 7.83 -19.30
C ALA A 34 0.33 8.14 -18.69
N LEU A 35 0.37 8.87 -17.57
CA LEU A 35 1.62 9.08 -16.84
C LEU A 35 2.12 7.75 -16.27
N ILE A 36 3.43 7.52 -16.33
CA ILE A 36 4.09 6.39 -15.67
C ILE A 36 3.88 6.53 -14.15
N GLN A 37 3.45 5.43 -13.53
CA GLN A 37 3.10 5.38 -12.11
C GLN A 37 3.66 4.10 -11.47
N GLY A 38 3.61 4.03 -10.14
CA GLY A 38 4.00 2.85 -9.38
C GLY A 38 5.50 2.59 -9.40
N ASP A 39 5.87 1.33 -9.62
CA ASP A 39 7.25 0.85 -9.60
C ASP A 39 8.09 1.44 -10.73
N SER A 40 7.54 1.53 -11.94
CA SER A 40 8.24 2.07 -13.11
C SER A 40 8.64 3.53 -12.92
N LEU A 41 7.86 4.32 -12.18
CA LEU A 41 8.22 5.69 -11.82
C LEU A 41 9.48 5.70 -10.94
N ILE A 42 9.53 4.82 -9.94
CA ILE A 42 10.60 4.76 -8.95
C ILE A 42 11.90 4.21 -9.53
N PHE A 43 11.83 3.19 -10.38
CA PHE A 43 13.00 2.47 -10.87
C PHE A 43 13.48 2.91 -12.26
N ASN A 44 12.64 3.57 -13.06
CA ASN A 44 13.05 4.06 -14.38
C ASN A 44 13.09 5.59 -14.43
N VAL A 45 11.99 6.26 -14.07
CA VAL A 45 11.86 7.72 -14.28
C VAL A 45 12.71 8.52 -13.30
N LEU A 46 12.66 8.21 -12.00
CA LEU A 46 13.41 8.98 -11.00
C LEU A 46 14.94 8.82 -11.13
N PRO A 47 15.51 7.62 -11.36
CA PRO A 47 16.93 7.47 -11.65
C PRO A 47 17.35 8.26 -12.90
N ALA A 48 16.59 8.14 -13.99
CA ALA A 48 16.87 8.89 -15.21
C ALA A 48 16.80 10.41 -15.00
N LEU A 49 15.89 10.89 -14.14
CA LEU A 49 15.84 12.30 -13.73
C LEU A 49 17.09 12.70 -12.95
N PHE A 50 17.52 11.90 -11.96
CA PHE A 50 18.70 12.21 -11.15
C PHE A 50 19.99 12.22 -11.99
N ASP A 51 20.12 11.34 -12.98
CA ASP A 51 21.26 11.32 -13.91
C ASP A 51 21.38 12.60 -14.75
N LYS A 52 20.27 13.30 -14.99
CA LYS A 52 20.28 14.61 -15.66
C LYS A 52 20.72 15.75 -14.75
N ILE A 53 20.67 15.55 -13.43
CA ILE A 53 21.17 16.51 -12.45
C ILE A 53 22.67 16.24 -12.29
N GLU A 54 23.48 16.70 -13.25
CA GLU A 54 24.90 16.37 -13.42
C GLU A 54 25.71 16.16 -12.12
N ILE A 55 25.95 17.22 -11.34
CA ILE A 55 26.89 17.18 -10.20
C ILE A 55 26.21 16.74 -8.90
N VAL A 56 24.94 17.09 -8.71
CA VAL A 56 24.20 16.91 -7.45
C VAL A 56 23.30 15.66 -7.47
N GLY A 57 23.06 15.09 -8.65
CA GLY A 57 22.18 13.96 -8.91
C GLY A 57 22.52 12.71 -8.10
N PRO A 58 23.77 12.22 -8.08
CA PRO A 58 24.14 11.05 -7.29
C PRO A 58 23.90 11.22 -5.79
N LEU A 59 24.13 12.42 -5.26
CA LEU A 59 23.87 12.74 -3.84
C LEU A 59 22.37 12.70 -3.54
N VAL A 60 21.56 13.32 -4.40
CA VAL A 60 20.09 13.35 -4.25
C VAL A 60 19.50 11.95 -4.43
N ALA A 61 19.96 11.17 -5.42
CA ALA A 61 19.54 9.80 -5.64
C ALA A 61 19.85 8.93 -4.42
N THR A 62 21.06 9.02 -3.88
CA THR A 62 21.46 8.26 -2.68
C THR A 62 20.59 8.62 -1.48
N ALA A 63 20.37 9.92 -1.23
CA ALA A 63 19.50 10.36 -0.14
C ALA A 63 18.06 9.90 -0.32
N PHE A 64 17.52 9.99 -1.55
CA PHE A 64 16.17 9.58 -1.88
C PHE A 64 15.95 8.08 -1.67
N PHE A 65 16.83 7.24 -2.23
CA PHE A 65 16.71 5.78 -2.06
C PHE A 65 17.00 5.33 -0.62
N ALA A 66 17.90 6.01 0.11
CA ALA A 66 18.09 5.74 1.53
C ALA A 66 16.81 6.01 2.34
N LEU A 67 16.15 7.16 2.11
CA LEU A 67 14.87 7.48 2.74
C LEU A 67 13.78 6.49 2.34
N MET A 68 13.75 6.06 1.08
CA MET A 68 12.81 5.05 0.59
C MET A 68 13.00 3.71 1.29
N VAL A 69 14.24 3.25 1.50
CA VAL A 69 14.52 2.01 2.23
C VAL A 69 14.03 2.11 3.67
N ILE A 70 14.26 3.24 4.35
CA ILE A 70 13.75 3.46 5.70
C ILE A 70 12.22 3.43 5.72
N ALA A 71 11.56 4.10 4.77
CA ALA A 71 10.10 4.12 4.65
C ALA A 71 9.52 2.72 4.35
N ALA A 72 10.15 1.95 3.47
CA ALA A 72 9.74 0.60 3.16
C ALA A 72 9.92 -0.35 4.36
N LEU A 73 11.00 -0.17 5.13
CA LEU A 73 11.29 -0.99 6.30
C LEU A 73 10.24 -0.79 7.41
N THR A 74 9.87 0.44 7.72
CA THR A 74 8.87 0.72 8.77
C THR A 74 7.50 0.15 8.41
N SER A 75 7.08 0.25 7.14
CA SER A 75 5.84 -0.38 6.66
C SER A 75 5.92 -1.91 6.74
N SER A 76 7.05 -2.50 6.35
CA SER A 76 7.26 -3.95 6.38
C SER A 76 7.20 -4.52 7.80
N ILE A 77 7.75 -3.80 8.79
CA ILE A 77 7.68 -4.21 10.20
C ILE A 77 6.21 -4.28 10.66
N SER A 78 5.41 -3.25 10.38
CA SER A 78 3.98 -3.24 10.76
C SER A 78 3.18 -4.34 10.05
N MET A 79 3.50 -4.64 8.79
CA MET A 79 2.84 -5.71 8.04
C MET A 79 3.20 -7.10 8.55
N LEU A 80 4.44 -7.30 9.02
CA LEU A 80 4.91 -8.58 9.54
C LEU A 80 4.38 -8.88 10.95
N GLU A 81 4.00 -7.85 11.72
CA GLU A 81 3.43 -8.04 13.06
C GLU A 81 2.10 -8.80 13.03
N VAL A 82 1.25 -8.57 12.02
CA VAL A 82 -0.05 -9.23 11.88
C VAL A 82 0.06 -10.76 11.77
N PRO A 83 0.85 -11.34 10.84
CA PRO A 83 1.02 -12.79 10.76
C PRO A 83 1.82 -13.35 11.95
N VAL A 84 2.74 -12.58 12.55
CA VAL A 84 3.43 -13.00 13.78
C VAL A 84 2.44 -13.16 14.92
N ALA A 85 1.58 -12.17 15.17
CA ALA A 85 0.55 -12.22 16.19
C ALA A 85 -0.40 -13.41 15.96
N TYR A 86 -0.82 -13.64 14.71
CA TYR A 86 -1.64 -14.80 14.37
C TYR A 86 -0.97 -16.14 14.73
N LEU A 87 0.32 -16.33 14.43
CA LEU A 87 1.05 -17.56 14.78
C LEU A 87 1.25 -17.72 16.30
N VAL A 88 1.45 -16.62 17.02
CA VAL A 88 1.62 -16.65 18.48
C VAL A 88 0.29 -16.99 19.15
N ASP A 89 -0.79 -16.28 18.80
CA ASP A 89 -2.08 -16.40 19.48
C ASP A 89 -2.87 -17.63 19.04
N SER A 90 -2.87 -17.96 17.74
CA SER A 90 -3.69 -19.07 17.21
C SER A 90 -2.95 -20.40 17.15
N LYS A 91 -1.61 -20.39 17.03
CA LYS A 91 -0.79 -21.61 16.93
C LYS A 91 0.12 -21.83 18.14
N GLY A 92 0.15 -20.93 19.11
CA GLY A 92 0.94 -21.07 20.34
C GLY A 92 2.45 -21.01 20.12
N PHE A 93 2.92 -20.44 19.01
CA PHE A 93 4.35 -20.31 18.75
C PHE A 93 4.99 -19.28 19.68
N LYS A 94 6.26 -19.50 20.07
CA LYS A 94 7.05 -18.47 20.75
C LYS A 94 7.33 -17.32 19.78
N ARG A 95 7.09 -16.07 20.20
CA ARG A 95 7.25 -14.86 19.36
C ARG A 95 8.55 -14.84 18.56
N ASN A 96 9.69 -15.05 19.22
CA ASN A 96 11.00 -15.06 18.54
C ASN A 96 11.09 -16.09 17.40
N LYS A 97 10.51 -17.29 17.58
CA LYS A 97 10.52 -18.31 16.53
C LYS A 97 9.61 -17.92 15.37
N ALA A 98 8.41 -17.39 15.66
CA ALA A 98 7.47 -16.95 14.63
C ALA A 98 8.07 -15.82 13.77
N THR A 99 8.68 -14.81 14.41
CA THR A 99 9.32 -13.68 13.70
C THR A 99 10.47 -14.13 12.82
N ILE A 100 11.38 -14.99 13.31
CA ILE A 100 12.52 -15.47 12.51
C ILE A 100 12.04 -16.29 11.31
N VAL A 101 11.07 -17.19 11.51
CA VAL A 101 10.54 -18.02 10.40
C VAL A 101 9.89 -17.16 9.33
N LEU A 102 9.05 -16.20 9.72
CA LEU A 102 8.39 -15.29 8.77
C LEU A 102 9.39 -14.36 8.07
N MET A 103 10.37 -13.82 8.80
CA MET A 103 11.43 -13.01 8.20
C MET A 103 12.24 -13.82 7.16
N CYS A 104 12.65 -15.05 7.51
CA CYS A 104 13.36 -15.91 6.56
C CYS A 104 12.51 -16.21 5.31
N LEU A 105 11.22 -16.46 5.48
CA LEU A 105 10.30 -16.68 4.36
C LEU A 105 10.19 -15.44 3.46
N VAL A 106 10.06 -14.25 4.05
CA VAL A 106 10.02 -12.98 3.32
C VAL A 106 11.36 -12.73 2.60
N LEU A 107 12.50 -12.99 3.23
CA LEU A 107 13.81 -12.82 2.60
C LEU A 107 14.03 -13.79 1.44
N ILE A 108 13.67 -15.07 1.60
CA ILE A 108 13.80 -16.07 0.53
C ILE A 108 12.89 -15.71 -0.65
N SER A 109 11.62 -15.38 -0.38
CA SER A 109 10.68 -14.98 -1.45
C SER A 109 11.15 -13.71 -2.16
N SER A 110 11.60 -12.69 -1.42
CA SER A 110 12.18 -11.48 -2.00
C SER A 110 13.43 -11.78 -2.84
N GLY A 111 14.31 -12.66 -2.36
CA GLY A 111 15.49 -13.10 -3.11
C GLY A 111 15.12 -13.76 -4.44
N VAL A 112 14.14 -14.68 -4.44
CA VAL A 112 13.66 -15.34 -5.68
C VAL A 112 13.12 -14.33 -6.69
N ILE A 113 12.40 -13.30 -6.22
CA ILE A 113 11.88 -12.22 -7.07
C ILE A 113 13.04 -11.42 -7.67
N VAL A 114 14.05 -11.06 -6.88
CA VAL A 114 15.22 -10.30 -7.37
C VAL A 114 16.01 -11.10 -8.40
N PHE A 115 16.20 -12.41 -8.21
CA PHE A 115 16.88 -13.27 -9.18
C PHE A 115 16.10 -13.42 -10.51
N ASN A 116 14.78 -13.22 -10.51
CA ASN A 116 13.92 -13.31 -11.69
C ASN A 116 13.18 -11.99 -11.91
N PHE A 117 13.87 -10.86 -11.74
CA PHE A 117 13.26 -9.53 -11.63
C PHE A 117 12.33 -9.20 -12.79
N GLU A 118 12.78 -9.40 -14.04
CA GLU A 118 12.00 -9.06 -15.24
C GLU A 118 10.64 -9.76 -15.31
N ALA A 119 10.55 -11.01 -14.87
CA ALA A 119 9.32 -11.80 -14.96
C ALA A 119 8.48 -11.71 -13.68
N LEU A 120 9.10 -11.76 -12.50
CA LEU A 120 8.40 -11.89 -11.23
C LEU A 120 8.05 -10.55 -10.59
N PHE A 121 8.85 -9.50 -10.78
CA PHE A 121 8.66 -8.24 -10.05
C PHE A 121 7.32 -7.59 -10.38
N GLY A 122 7.06 -7.34 -11.67
CA GLY A 122 5.78 -6.77 -12.12
C GLY A 122 4.58 -7.68 -11.84
N LEU A 123 4.76 -9.01 -12.00
CA LEU A 123 3.71 -9.99 -11.72
C LEU A 123 3.30 -9.97 -10.24
N VAL A 124 4.28 -9.99 -9.32
CA VAL A 124 4.02 -10.01 -7.87
C VAL A 124 3.36 -8.71 -7.43
N ILE A 125 3.80 -7.56 -7.94
CA ILE A 125 3.15 -6.26 -7.68
C ILE A 125 1.70 -6.28 -8.16
N THR A 126 1.46 -6.77 -9.38
CA THR A 126 0.11 -6.84 -9.94
C THR A 126 -0.77 -7.78 -9.10
N ALA A 127 -0.30 -9.00 -8.85
CA ALA A 127 -1.03 -10.02 -8.09
C ALA A 127 -1.33 -9.57 -6.65
N THR A 128 -0.38 -8.91 -5.99
CA THR A 128 -0.54 -8.52 -4.58
C THR A 128 -1.30 -7.20 -4.45
N THR A 129 -0.84 -6.16 -5.15
CA THR A 129 -1.32 -4.79 -4.95
C THR A 129 -2.57 -4.48 -5.76
N GLN A 130 -2.65 -4.93 -7.00
CA GLN A 130 -3.81 -4.64 -7.85
C GLN A 130 -4.95 -5.65 -7.65
N TYR A 131 -4.63 -6.91 -7.36
CA TYR A 131 -5.64 -7.95 -7.17
C TYR A 131 -5.89 -8.30 -5.71
N SER A 132 -4.89 -8.79 -4.98
CA SER A 132 -5.10 -9.37 -3.65
C SER A 132 -5.57 -8.34 -2.63
N GLN A 133 -4.99 -7.14 -2.61
CA GLN A 133 -5.37 -6.07 -1.67
C GLN A 133 -6.84 -5.62 -1.85
N PRO A 134 -7.33 -5.28 -3.06
CA PRO A 134 -8.75 -4.95 -3.25
C PRO A 134 -9.70 -6.11 -2.93
N ILE A 135 -9.34 -7.34 -3.32
CA ILE A 135 -10.16 -8.53 -3.03
C ILE A 135 -10.27 -8.75 -1.52
N LEU A 136 -9.15 -8.68 -0.80
CA LEU A 136 -9.14 -8.78 0.67
C LEU A 136 -9.98 -7.67 1.31
N GLY A 137 -9.83 -6.43 0.82
CA GLY A 137 -10.65 -5.30 1.26
C GLY A 137 -12.15 -5.51 1.03
N LEU A 138 -12.53 -6.08 -0.11
CA LEU A 138 -13.91 -6.41 -0.43
C LEU A 138 -14.47 -7.46 0.54
N PHE A 139 -13.73 -8.55 0.75
CA PHE A 139 -14.14 -9.59 1.70
C PHE A 139 -14.28 -9.04 3.13
N LEU A 140 -13.36 -8.20 3.57
CA LEU A 140 -13.44 -7.55 4.88
C LEU A 140 -14.66 -6.62 4.97
N CYS A 141 -14.97 -5.86 3.93
CA CYS A 141 -16.16 -4.99 3.90
C CYS A 141 -17.46 -5.78 3.90
N LEU A 142 -17.53 -6.88 3.14
CA LEU A 142 -18.69 -7.77 3.13
C LEU A 142 -18.88 -8.46 4.48
N PHE A 143 -17.79 -8.97 5.07
CA PHE A 143 -17.81 -9.60 6.38
C PHE A 143 -18.25 -8.60 7.46
N ALA A 144 -17.63 -7.42 7.54
CA ALA A 144 -17.98 -6.39 8.53
C ALA A 144 -19.38 -5.79 8.30
N GLY A 145 -19.80 -5.61 7.05
CA GLY A 145 -21.06 -4.95 6.72
C GLY A 145 -22.29 -5.85 6.76
N TRP A 146 -22.12 -7.15 6.50
CA TRP A 146 -23.23 -8.11 6.34
C TRP A 146 -23.18 -9.32 7.26
N VAL A 147 -21.99 -9.83 7.61
CA VAL A 147 -21.85 -11.06 8.42
C VAL A 147 -21.70 -10.73 9.91
N TRP A 148 -20.92 -9.71 10.24
CA TRP A 148 -20.72 -9.29 11.62
C TRP A 148 -22.00 -8.59 12.13
N ARG A 149 -22.59 -9.11 13.22
CA ARG A 149 -23.81 -8.54 13.80
C ARG A 149 -23.55 -7.10 14.22
N ARG A 150 -24.28 -6.16 13.63
CA ARG A 150 -24.18 -4.72 13.92
C ARG A 150 -24.25 -4.44 15.41
N ASP A 151 -25.15 -5.12 16.11
CA ASP A 151 -25.35 -4.96 17.55
C ASP A 151 -24.07 -5.26 18.36
N GLN A 152 -23.27 -6.24 17.93
CA GLN A 152 -22.01 -6.58 18.58
C GLN A 152 -20.94 -5.52 18.34
N ILE A 153 -20.77 -5.05 17.09
CA ILE A 153 -19.80 -3.98 16.76
C ILE A 153 -20.13 -2.70 17.52
N LEU A 154 -21.41 -2.34 17.53
CA LEU A 154 -21.92 -1.16 18.22
C LEU A 154 -21.73 -1.28 19.74
N SER A 155 -21.97 -2.48 20.31
CA SER A 155 -21.72 -2.72 21.73
C SER A 155 -20.24 -2.66 22.13
N GLU A 156 -19.32 -3.08 21.26
CA GLU A 156 -17.87 -2.96 21.45
C GLU A 156 -17.41 -1.50 21.34
N LEU A 157 -17.93 -0.76 20.34
CA LEU A 157 -17.64 0.67 20.19
C LEU A 157 -18.09 1.47 21.42
N LYS A 158 -19.23 1.10 22.02
CA LYS A 158 -19.73 1.70 23.27
C LYS A 158 -18.82 1.46 24.48
N GLN A 159 -18.09 0.34 24.52
CA GLN A 159 -17.13 0.07 25.58
C GLN A 159 -15.86 0.93 25.44
N GLY A 160 -15.48 1.30 24.21
CA GLY A 160 -14.33 2.15 23.93
C GLY A 160 -14.60 3.65 24.10
N ASP A 161 -15.82 4.11 23.85
CA ASP A 161 -16.22 5.51 24.02
C ASP A 161 -17.75 5.61 24.20
N ALA A 162 -18.17 6.10 25.37
CA ALA A 162 -19.55 6.14 25.81
C ALA A 162 -20.40 7.22 25.09
N GLU A 163 -19.79 8.22 24.45
CA GLU A 163 -20.50 9.32 23.79
C GLU A 163 -20.76 9.07 22.29
N ILE A 164 -20.21 8.00 21.72
CA ILE A 164 -20.38 7.64 20.29
C ILE A 164 -21.86 7.45 19.92
N GLU A 165 -22.71 7.02 20.87
CA GLU A 165 -24.13 6.74 20.65
C GLU A 165 -24.92 7.97 20.15
N GLN A 166 -24.47 9.18 20.47
CA GLN A 166 -25.10 10.43 20.01
C GLN A 166 -24.44 11.04 18.77
N SER A 167 -23.34 10.46 18.28
CA SER A 167 -22.63 10.98 17.12
C SER A 167 -23.30 10.58 15.82
N VAL A 168 -23.31 11.49 14.86
CA VAL A 168 -23.76 11.26 13.47
C VAL A 168 -23.05 10.04 12.84
N PHE A 169 -21.84 9.75 13.31
CA PHE A 169 -21.05 8.58 12.93
C PHE A 169 -21.80 7.26 13.16
N TRP A 170 -22.50 7.11 14.29
CA TRP A 170 -23.24 5.89 14.64
C TRP A 170 -24.32 5.50 13.62
N LYS A 171 -24.95 6.50 13.02
CA LYS A 171 -26.04 6.31 12.05
C LYS A 171 -25.54 6.11 10.63
N ILE A 172 -24.49 6.82 10.23
CA ILE A 172 -23.97 6.80 8.85
C ILE A 172 -23.01 5.63 8.62
N TRP A 173 -22.14 5.35 9.59
CA TRP A 173 -21.05 4.38 9.44
C TRP A 173 -21.51 2.97 9.03
N PRO A 174 -22.57 2.39 9.64
CA PRO A 174 -23.02 1.04 9.26
C PRO A 174 -23.60 0.99 7.84
N TRP A 175 -24.21 2.07 7.36
CA TRP A 175 -24.74 2.12 5.98
C TRP A 175 -23.60 2.32 4.98
N TYR A 176 -22.63 3.18 5.32
CA TYR A 176 -21.44 3.44 4.54
C TYR A 176 -20.59 2.18 4.32
N ILE A 177 -20.29 1.42 5.37
CA ILE A 177 -19.53 0.16 5.27
C ILE A 177 -20.30 -0.92 4.50
N LYS A 178 -21.62 -0.96 4.59
CA LYS A 178 -22.44 -2.00 3.94
C LYS A 178 -22.64 -1.76 2.44
N PHE A 179 -22.73 -0.50 2.01
CA PHE A 179 -23.10 -0.15 0.64
C PHE A 179 -22.03 0.66 -0.09
N VAL A 180 -21.49 1.71 0.53
CA VAL A 180 -20.56 2.63 -0.16
C VAL A 180 -19.18 1.98 -0.32
N CYS A 181 -18.59 1.42 0.74
CA CYS A 181 -17.26 0.81 0.67
C CYS A 181 -17.18 -0.35 -0.33
N PRO A 182 -18.10 -1.35 -0.33
CA PRO A 182 -18.03 -2.46 -1.27
C PRO A 182 -18.22 -1.99 -2.71
N LEU A 183 -19.11 -1.03 -2.96
CA LEU A 183 -19.37 -0.51 -4.29
C LEU A 183 -18.15 0.22 -4.85
N VAL A 184 -17.48 1.06 -4.04
CA VAL A 184 -16.24 1.74 -4.43
C VAL A 184 -15.13 0.73 -4.72
N ILE A 185 -14.95 -0.30 -3.87
CA ILE A 185 -13.92 -1.33 -4.09
C ILE A 185 -14.20 -2.12 -5.36
N VAL A 186 -15.45 -2.54 -5.61
CA VAL A 186 -15.84 -3.25 -6.84
C VAL A 186 -15.61 -2.37 -8.06
N PHE A 187 -15.96 -1.09 -7.99
CA PHE A 187 -15.72 -0.15 -9.08
C PHE A 187 -14.22 0.04 -9.37
N MET A 188 -13.40 0.19 -8.33
CA MET A 188 -11.95 0.29 -8.48
C MET A 188 -11.35 -1.00 -9.04
N PHE A 189 -11.82 -2.16 -8.58
CA PHE A 189 -11.36 -3.45 -9.08
C PHE A 189 -11.72 -3.65 -10.56
N TYR A 190 -12.94 -3.27 -10.95
CA TYR A 190 -13.36 -3.27 -12.36
C TYR A 190 -12.45 -2.37 -13.21
N ARG A 191 -12.17 -1.15 -12.76
CA ARG A 191 -11.25 -0.21 -13.41
C ARG A 191 -9.79 -0.70 -13.48
N SER A 192 -9.37 -1.56 -12.55
CA SER A 192 -8.02 -2.12 -12.56
C SER A 192 -7.87 -3.26 -13.59
N ILE A 193 -8.98 -3.88 -14.01
CA ILE A 193 -9.00 -5.01 -14.95
C ILE A 193 -9.36 -4.55 -16.37
N ALA A 194 -10.25 -3.57 -16.50
CA ALA A 194 -10.76 -3.04 -17.77
C ALA A 194 -9.96 -1.83 -18.27
#